data_AF-A0AAU3LCX7-F1
#
_entry.id   AF-A0AAU3LCX7-F1
#
_cell.length_a   1.000
_cell.length_b   1.000
_cell.length_c   1.000
_cell.angle_alpha   90.00
_cell.angle_beta   90.00
_cell.angle_gamma   90.00
#
_symmetry.space_group_name_H-M   'P 1'
#
loop_
_entity.id
_entity.type
_entity.pdbx_description
1 polymer ?
#
loop_
_entity_poly.entity_id
_entity_poly.type
_entity_poly.pdbx_seq_one_letter_code
_entity_poly.pdbx_strand_id
1 'polypeptide(L)'
;MTTTNTPGLLEQLRALPAEAFTRVQYIAPQVGCFNGCAMCSQFAGRDTWGLTREGLTGLFTALGQVATERDLAVASGRIHRPGVVFPYLDNDIGSYPHLDHYAQLARDVLKVKLRISTVGYSSSSTRLAAMHERLVEEHVGSFDGVRFSITPYTLGFTGRSGTDRQAYIEDLAAGLRTYRSLLDALGHGAATAACELRFAPLVGIGELTDTHVDGHHVLATGPHLLISRHRGSGELPETVIERLDERTQPVYSRPGAEYLHITSDCAVPTVSTLRAALAGTLTVPHRAREVWLHRFSNADGPYWAADPDFHPDGTFTALHLYPATSVRPNSGYTDATRPLLNALLTYKQARGLGRRDEFEGATGADVTAVLDALAARAEELEPVDSAAAEHLREQVHPQVAAYAATLEKAGYPPHLFFSRAFTIDTGQIVNQGRAEHLFRGLTGTNGEPMTPREERGFGQASLSTVRGPIWRITPLPLTPTGRLPIAVSGKKNQATNTPTLLVEELDPCHLSPVMRTTGCRLRRHVLTLPDGWIEHTTMAAGRAAFALPGLPAA
;
A
#
# COMPACT_ATOMS: atom_id res chain seq x y z
N MET A 1 -49.83 -18.38 5.31
CA MET A 1 -48.55 -17.67 5.43
C MET A 1 -47.56 -18.64 6.05
N THR A 2 -46.73 -19.29 5.24
CA THR A 2 -45.63 -20.12 5.72
C THR A 2 -44.53 -19.20 6.23
N THR A 3 -44.39 -19.10 7.55
CA THR A 3 -43.21 -18.50 8.19
C THR A 3 -42.02 -19.39 7.87
N THR A 4 -41.29 -19.08 6.81
CA THR A 4 -39.94 -19.61 6.60
C THR A 4 -39.09 -19.15 7.78
N ASN A 5 -38.85 -20.05 8.73
CA ASN A 5 -37.87 -19.84 9.80
C ASN A 5 -36.50 -19.69 9.15
N THR A 6 -36.01 -18.46 9.06
CA THR A 6 -34.62 -18.20 8.68
C THR A 6 -33.70 -18.86 9.72
N PRO A 7 -32.78 -19.76 9.32
CA PRO A 7 -31.87 -20.41 10.25
C PRO A 7 -31.04 -19.38 11.02
N GLY A 8 -30.81 -19.60 12.31
CA GLY A 8 -29.91 -18.75 13.10
C GLY A 8 -28.48 -18.74 12.54
N LEU A 9 -27.69 -17.71 12.88
CA LEU A 9 -26.32 -17.55 12.37
C LEU A 9 -25.46 -18.80 12.58
N LEU A 10 -25.59 -19.47 13.73
CA LEU A 10 -24.85 -20.69 14.03
C LEU A 10 -25.11 -21.81 13.00
N GLU A 11 -26.37 -22.07 12.65
CA GLU A 11 -26.73 -23.09 11.65
C GLU A 11 -26.23 -22.71 10.26
N GLN A 12 -26.32 -21.42 9.91
CA GLN A 12 -25.79 -20.92 8.64
C GLN A 12 -24.26 -21.11 8.55
N LEU A 13 -23.53 -20.88 9.65
CA LEU A 13 -22.08 -21.09 9.72
C LEU A 13 -21.69 -22.57 9.64
N ARG A 14 -22.48 -23.49 10.19
CA ARG A 14 -22.23 -24.94 10.07
C ARG A 14 -22.24 -25.43 8.62
N ALA A 15 -23.01 -24.78 7.76
CA ALA A 15 -23.08 -25.09 6.33
C ALA A 15 -21.86 -24.59 5.53
N LEU A 16 -21.00 -23.76 6.11
CA LEU A 16 -19.80 -23.26 5.44
C LEU A 16 -18.71 -24.34 5.35
N PRO A 17 -17.87 -24.29 4.31
CA PRO A 17 -16.75 -25.23 4.19
C PRO A 17 -15.66 -24.94 5.24
N ALA A 18 -14.85 -25.95 5.60
CA ALA A 18 -13.88 -25.83 6.69
C ALA A 18 -12.83 -24.73 6.44
N GLU A 19 -12.44 -24.54 5.18
CA GLU A 19 -11.53 -23.49 4.74
C GLU A 19 -12.04 -22.07 5.00
N ALA A 20 -13.36 -21.85 5.11
CA ALA A 20 -13.90 -20.55 5.52
C ALA A 20 -13.48 -20.17 6.95
N PHE A 21 -13.05 -21.15 7.76
CA PHE A 21 -12.52 -20.97 9.11
C PHE A 21 -11.00 -21.09 9.12
N THR A 22 -10.44 -22.17 8.56
CA THR A 22 -9.00 -22.44 8.66
C THR A 22 -8.17 -21.52 7.76
N ARG A 23 -8.73 -21.04 6.65
CA ARG A 23 -8.08 -20.12 5.69
C ARG A 23 -8.62 -18.69 5.74
N VAL A 24 -9.39 -18.34 6.77
CA VAL A 24 -9.79 -16.95 7.00
C VAL A 24 -8.57 -16.09 7.24
N GLN A 25 -8.47 -15.01 6.46
CA GLN A 25 -7.45 -13.99 6.62
C GLN A 25 -8.07 -12.71 7.14
N TYR A 26 -9.23 -12.33 6.59
CA TYR A 26 -9.89 -11.08 6.95
C TYR A 26 -11.17 -11.38 7.71
N ILE A 27 -11.28 -10.84 8.92
CA ILE A 27 -12.55 -10.77 9.66
C ILE A 27 -12.77 -9.28 9.93
N ALA A 28 -13.25 -8.57 8.92
CA ALA A 28 -13.44 -7.13 8.99
C ALA A 28 -14.73 -6.85 9.79
N PRO A 29 -14.66 -6.17 10.95
CA PRO A 29 -15.86 -5.87 11.73
C PRO A 29 -16.66 -4.71 11.13
N GLN A 30 -16.10 -4.02 10.14
CA GLN A 30 -16.67 -2.84 9.51
C GLN A 30 -16.30 -2.79 8.03
N VAL A 31 -17.20 -2.27 7.20
CA VAL A 31 -16.92 -1.86 5.83
C VAL A 31 -17.06 -0.36 5.69
N GLY A 32 -16.29 0.21 4.76
CA GLY A 32 -16.26 1.66 4.52
C GLY A 32 -15.25 2.39 5.40
N CYS A 33 -14.83 3.57 4.95
CA CYS A 33 -13.73 4.31 5.55
C CYS A 33 -13.92 5.83 5.39
N PHE A 34 -13.92 6.54 6.52
CA PHE A 34 -14.05 8.00 6.55
C PHE A 34 -12.86 8.73 5.91
N ASN A 35 -11.67 8.13 5.88
CA ASN A 35 -10.46 8.74 5.31
C ASN A 35 -10.53 8.96 3.79
N GLY A 36 -11.44 8.27 3.08
CA GLY A 36 -11.77 8.58 1.68
C GLY A 36 -10.60 8.62 0.69
N CYS A 37 -9.50 7.88 0.94
CA CYS A 37 -8.25 8.05 0.20
C CYS A 37 -8.44 7.94 -1.32
N ALA A 38 -7.85 8.87 -2.07
CA ALA A 38 -7.90 8.86 -3.53
C ALA A 38 -7.35 7.55 -4.11
N MET A 39 -6.27 7.00 -3.52
CA MET A 39 -5.64 5.74 -3.93
C MET A 39 -6.29 4.46 -3.34
N CYS A 40 -7.49 4.51 -2.75
CA CYS A 40 -8.02 3.36 -2.00
C CYS A 40 -8.06 2.08 -2.85
N SER A 41 -7.14 1.15 -2.57
CA SER A 41 -6.98 -0.11 -3.32
C SER A 41 -8.19 -1.04 -3.16
N GLN A 42 -9.02 -0.79 -2.14
CA GLN A 42 -10.19 -1.59 -1.84
C GLN A 42 -11.52 -0.93 -2.22
N PHE A 43 -11.49 0.28 -2.80
CA PHE A 43 -12.67 1.07 -3.17
C PHE A 43 -13.70 1.23 -2.02
N ALA A 44 -13.23 1.47 -0.80
CA ALA A 44 -14.08 1.68 0.37
C ALA A 44 -15.08 2.83 0.16
N GLY A 45 -16.31 2.65 0.61
CA GLY A 45 -17.31 3.71 0.68
C GLY A 45 -16.97 4.76 1.72
N ARG A 46 -17.57 5.96 1.62
CA ARG A 46 -17.32 7.06 2.59
C ARG A 46 -18.10 6.93 3.90
N ASP A 47 -19.18 6.15 3.88
CA ASP A 47 -19.97 5.81 5.06
C ASP A 47 -19.49 4.46 5.59
N THR A 48 -19.85 4.14 6.83
CA THR A 48 -19.41 2.90 7.49
C THR A 48 -20.58 2.06 7.96
N TRP A 49 -20.44 0.74 7.81
CA TRP A 49 -21.34 -0.25 8.40
C TRP A 49 -20.52 -1.19 9.24
N GLY A 50 -20.66 -1.06 10.56
CA GLY A 50 -19.90 -1.80 11.56
C GLY A 50 -20.78 -2.77 12.32
N LEU A 51 -20.20 -3.88 12.77
CA LEU A 51 -20.84 -4.71 13.78
C LEU A 51 -20.91 -3.94 15.09
N THR A 52 -22.08 -3.94 15.74
CA THR A 52 -22.21 -3.44 17.10
C THR A 52 -21.44 -4.36 18.06
N ARG A 53 -21.21 -3.93 19.30
CA ARG A 53 -20.58 -4.78 20.33
C ARG A 53 -21.31 -6.12 20.51
N GLU A 54 -22.64 -6.10 20.48
CA GLU A 54 -23.46 -7.30 20.53
C GLU A 54 -23.25 -8.17 19.28
N GLY A 55 -23.36 -7.58 18.09
CA GLY A 55 -23.19 -8.31 16.84
C GLY A 55 -21.81 -8.95 16.68
N LEU A 56 -20.78 -8.26 17.16
CA LEU A 56 -19.41 -8.78 17.18
C LEU A 56 -19.27 -9.98 18.13
N THR A 57 -19.84 -9.89 19.34
CA THR A 57 -19.85 -10.98 20.33
C THR A 57 -20.57 -12.21 19.78
N GLY A 58 -21.76 -12.00 19.20
CA GLY A 58 -22.57 -13.06 18.63
C GLY A 58 -21.86 -13.75 17.46
N LEU A 59 -21.24 -12.99 16.56
CA LEU A 59 -20.45 -13.54 15.45
C LEU A 59 -19.27 -14.38 15.95
N PHE A 60 -18.43 -13.83 16.85
CA PHE A 60 -17.22 -14.53 17.31
C PHE A 60 -17.57 -15.79 18.10
N THR A 61 -18.59 -15.73 18.94
CA THR A 61 -19.07 -16.90 19.69
C THR A 61 -19.56 -17.99 18.75
N ALA A 62 -20.37 -17.64 17.74
CA ALA A 62 -20.86 -18.61 16.76
C ALA A 62 -19.72 -19.22 15.92
N LEU A 63 -18.75 -18.41 15.49
CA LEU A 63 -17.56 -18.89 14.80
C LEU A 63 -16.73 -19.85 15.67
N GLY A 64 -16.46 -19.47 16.92
CA GLY A 64 -15.70 -20.29 17.88
C GLY A 64 -16.41 -21.60 18.22
N GLN A 65 -17.74 -21.58 18.32
CA GLN A 65 -18.54 -22.77 18.54
C GLN A 65 -18.43 -23.74 17.35
N VAL A 66 -18.66 -23.28 16.11
CA VAL A 66 -18.52 -24.15 14.92
C VAL A 66 -17.10 -24.68 14.78
N ALA A 67 -16.09 -23.85 15.06
CA ALA A 67 -14.69 -24.27 15.06
C ALA A 67 -14.44 -25.38 16.09
N THR A 68 -14.96 -25.26 17.30
CA THR A 68 -14.84 -26.29 18.35
C THR A 68 -15.60 -27.56 17.99
N GLU A 69 -16.84 -27.45 17.52
CA GLU A 69 -17.68 -28.58 17.11
C GLU A 69 -17.03 -29.42 16.00
N ARG A 70 -16.23 -28.79 15.15
CA ARG A 70 -15.60 -29.41 13.96
C ARG A 70 -14.10 -29.61 14.10
N ASP A 71 -13.53 -29.38 15.29
CA ASP A 71 -12.08 -29.45 15.55
C ASP A 71 -11.23 -28.63 14.56
N LEU A 72 -11.64 -27.38 14.32
CA LEU A 72 -10.98 -26.46 13.40
C LEU A 72 -10.16 -25.42 14.17
N ALA A 73 -8.89 -25.28 13.83
CA ALA A 73 -8.09 -24.14 14.25
C ALA A 73 -8.32 -22.95 13.28
N VAL A 74 -8.90 -21.87 13.78
CA VAL A 74 -9.22 -20.69 12.98
C VAL A 74 -7.94 -20.04 12.44
N ALA A 75 -7.96 -19.67 11.16
CA ALA A 75 -6.88 -18.98 10.44
C ALA A 75 -5.51 -19.72 10.39
N SER A 76 -5.42 -20.97 10.84
CA SER A 76 -4.16 -21.74 10.94
C SER A 76 -3.74 -22.43 9.65
N GLY A 77 -4.69 -22.68 8.73
CA GLY A 77 -4.48 -23.42 7.48
C GLY A 77 -3.79 -22.61 6.37
N ARG A 78 -3.16 -21.49 6.70
CA ARG A 78 -2.47 -20.61 5.73
C ARG A 78 -0.97 -20.64 5.93
N ILE A 79 -0.23 -20.66 4.82
CA ILE A 79 1.22 -20.54 4.81
C ILE A 79 1.66 -19.18 5.37
N HIS A 80 0.96 -18.11 4.95
CA HIS A 80 1.26 -16.77 5.41
C HIS A 80 0.53 -16.46 6.71
N ARG A 81 1.28 -16.34 7.81
CA ARG A 81 0.80 -15.93 9.14
C ARG A 81 -0.31 -16.84 9.67
N PRO A 82 -0.04 -18.14 9.88
CA PRO A 82 -1.02 -19.05 10.48
C PRO A 82 -1.46 -18.53 11.86
N GLY A 83 -2.77 -18.56 12.13
CA GLY A 83 -3.35 -18.10 13.40
C GLY A 83 -3.45 -16.58 13.57
N VAL A 84 -3.24 -15.80 12.50
CA VAL A 84 -3.32 -14.33 12.56
C VAL A 84 -4.43 -13.80 11.64
N VAL A 85 -5.37 -13.03 12.18
CA VAL A 85 -6.42 -12.38 11.38
C VAL A 85 -6.18 -10.87 11.23
N PHE A 86 -6.71 -10.34 10.13
CA PHE A 86 -6.66 -8.92 9.80
C PHE A 86 -8.08 -8.34 9.96
N PRO A 87 -8.30 -7.43 10.92
CA PRO A 87 -9.59 -6.78 11.11
C PRO A 87 -9.83 -5.63 10.10
N TYR A 88 -9.00 -5.52 9.06
CA TYR A 88 -9.12 -4.49 8.06
C TYR A 88 -9.05 -5.07 6.65
N LEU A 89 -9.88 -4.54 5.76
CA LEU A 89 -9.66 -4.67 4.32
C LEU A 89 -10.11 -3.37 3.63
N ASP A 90 -11.41 -3.12 3.55
CA ASP A 90 -12.01 -1.92 2.97
C ASP A 90 -12.57 -0.95 4.03
N ASN A 91 -11.86 -0.88 5.15
CA ASN A 91 -12.08 0.04 6.27
C ASN A 91 -10.73 0.52 6.81
N ASP A 92 -10.76 1.56 7.64
CA ASP A 92 -9.66 1.87 8.55
C ASP A 92 -10.05 1.41 9.95
N ILE A 93 -9.32 0.44 10.49
CA ILE A 93 -9.64 -0.16 11.78
C ILE A 93 -9.43 0.81 12.96
N GLY A 94 -8.62 1.85 12.80
CA GLY A 94 -8.47 2.91 13.81
C GLY A 94 -9.76 3.71 14.07
N SER A 95 -10.73 3.64 13.15
CA SER A 95 -12.02 4.30 13.32
C SER A 95 -13.09 3.42 13.99
N TYR A 96 -12.82 2.13 14.20
CA TYR A 96 -13.83 1.19 14.72
C TYR A 96 -13.87 1.23 16.26
N PRO A 97 -15.00 1.67 16.88
CA PRO A 97 -15.03 1.99 18.30
C PRO A 97 -15.09 0.79 19.25
N HIS A 98 -15.01 -0.44 18.72
CA HIS A 98 -15.07 -1.69 19.48
C HIS A 98 -13.86 -2.60 19.20
N LEU A 99 -12.74 -2.02 18.76
CA LEU A 99 -11.52 -2.78 18.45
C LEU A 99 -10.89 -3.42 19.70
N ASP A 100 -11.01 -2.81 20.87
CA ASP A 100 -10.68 -3.41 22.17
C ASP A 100 -11.45 -4.72 22.40
N HIS A 101 -12.78 -4.66 22.29
CA HIS A 101 -13.64 -5.83 22.42
C HIS A 101 -13.36 -6.89 21.34
N TYR A 102 -13.04 -6.47 20.12
CA TYR A 102 -12.58 -7.38 19.05
C TYR A 102 -11.30 -8.12 19.46
N ALA A 103 -10.31 -7.42 20.00
CA ALA A 103 -9.04 -8.02 20.43
C ALA A 103 -9.21 -8.99 21.59
N GLN A 104 -10.13 -8.69 22.51
CA GLN A 104 -10.54 -9.64 23.55
C GLN A 104 -11.12 -10.91 22.94
N LEU A 105 -12.14 -10.80 22.08
CA LEU A 105 -12.82 -11.96 21.50
C LEU A 105 -11.90 -12.78 20.57
N ALA A 106 -11.03 -12.12 19.81
CA ALA A 106 -10.04 -12.80 18.97
C ALA A 106 -9.13 -13.71 19.80
N ARG A 107 -8.65 -13.23 20.95
CA ARG A 107 -7.81 -13.99 21.88
C ARG A 107 -8.60 -15.05 22.63
N ASP A 108 -9.75 -14.68 23.19
CA ASP A 108 -10.45 -15.50 24.19
C ASP A 108 -11.37 -16.53 23.53
N VAL A 109 -11.95 -16.23 22.38
CA VAL A 109 -12.91 -17.10 21.68
C VAL A 109 -12.26 -17.80 20.49
N LEU A 110 -11.66 -17.04 19.57
CA LEU A 110 -11.12 -17.62 18.32
C LEU A 110 -9.69 -18.15 18.46
N LYS A 111 -8.98 -17.80 19.55
CA LYS A 111 -7.58 -18.15 19.81
C LYS A 111 -6.62 -17.72 18.69
N VAL A 112 -6.87 -16.55 18.10
CA VAL A 112 -6.04 -15.95 17.04
C VAL A 112 -5.37 -14.66 17.51
N LYS A 113 -4.29 -14.28 16.83
CA LYS A 113 -3.64 -12.97 16.98
C LYS A 113 -4.15 -11.98 15.93
N LEU A 114 -3.95 -10.70 16.21
CA LEU A 114 -4.33 -9.61 15.33
C LEU A 114 -3.12 -8.99 14.63
N ARG A 115 -3.31 -8.64 13.37
CA ARG A 115 -2.44 -7.70 12.69
C ARG A 115 -3.24 -6.52 12.21
N ILE A 116 -2.90 -5.32 12.64
CA ILE A 116 -3.62 -4.10 12.28
C ILE A 116 -2.77 -3.18 11.43
N SER A 117 -3.42 -2.46 10.51
CA SER A 117 -2.86 -1.36 9.75
C SER A 117 -3.87 -0.22 9.78
N THR A 118 -3.41 0.98 10.09
CA THR A 118 -4.27 2.16 10.23
C THR A 118 -3.54 3.39 9.73
N VAL A 119 -4.27 4.43 9.33
CA VAL A 119 -3.69 5.77 9.11
C VAL A 119 -3.78 6.65 10.37
N GLY A 120 -4.16 6.07 11.51
CA GLY A 120 -4.37 6.75 12.77
C GLY A 120 -5.86 6.96 13.09
N TYR A 121 -6.10 7.59 14.23
CA TYR A 121 -7.43 7.99 14.71
C TYR A 121 -7.36 9.43 15.21
N SER A 122 -8.50 10.11 15.35
CA SER A 122 -8.47 11.44 15.95
C SER A 122 -8.35 11.34 17.47
N SER A 123 -7.31 11.96 18.01
CA SER A 123 -7.08 12.09 19.45
C SER A 123 -8.14 12.98 20.12
N SER A 124 -8.81 13.85 19.36
CA SER A 124 -9.95 14.64 19.81
C SER A 124 -11.22 13.81 20.06
N SER A 125 -11.29 12.57 19.54
CA SER A 125 -12.39 11.65 19.84
C SER A 125 -12.15 10.96 21.17
N THR A 126 -12.76 11.44 22.24
CA THR A 126 -12.63 10.84 23.60
C THR A 126 -12.98 9.35 23.61
N ARG A 127 -13.99 8.94 22.81
CA ARG A 127 -14.38 7.54 22.66
C ARG A 127 -13.30 6.68 22.00
N LEU A 128 -12.70 7.14 20.90
CA LEU A 128 -11.66 6.39 20.20
C LEU A 128 -10.36 6.39 21.00
N ALA A 129 -9.95 7.52 21.57
CA ALA A 129 -8.76 7.63 22.41
C ALA A 129 -8.82 6.64 23.58
N ALA A 130 -9.91 6.66 24.36
CA ALA A 130 -10.08 5.72 25.48
C ALA A 130 -10.13 4.25 25.04
N MET A 131 -10.67 3.97 23.84
CA MET A 131 -10.66 2.61 23.29
C MET A 131 -9.25 2.15 22.92
N HIS A 132 -8.46 2.99 22.25
CA HIS A 132 -7.09 2.67 21.88
C HIS A 132 -6.16 2.54 23.09
N GLU A 133 -6.36 3.34 24.14
CA GLU A 133 -5.66 3.21 25.41
C GLU A 133 -5.93 1.83 26.05
N ARG A 134 -7.20 1.44 26.23
CA ARG A 134 -7.55 0.10 26.74
C ARG A 134 -6.99 -1.02 25.88
N LEU A 135 -7.04 -0.88 24.56
CA LEU A 135 -6.49 -1.86 23.63
C LEU A 135 -5.00 -2.10 23.88
N VAL A 136 -4.23 -1.04 24.09
CA VAL A 136 -2.79 -1.13 24.34
C VAL A 136 -2.51 -1.58 25.78
N GLU A 137 -3.30 -1.20 26.77
CA GLU A 137 -3.09 -1.59 28.17
C GLU A 137 -3.46 -3.05 28.45
N GLU A 138 -4.59 -3.53 27.91
CA GLU A 138 -5.19 -4.80 28.31
C GLU A 138 -4.96 -5.93 27.29
N HIS A 139 -4.57 -5.58 26.06
CA HIS A 139 -4.57 -6.52 24.93
C HIS A 139 -3.24 -6.58 24.17
N VAL A 140 -2.12 -6.19 24.79
CA VAL A 140 -0.76 -6.32 24.18
C VAL A 140 -0.54 -7.73 23.62
N GLY A 141 -0.86 -8.74 24.41
CA GLY A 141 -0.73 -10.15 24.05
C GLY A 141 -1.68 -10.62 22.94
N SER A 142 -2.56 -9.78 22.38
CA SER A 142 -3.45 -10.16 21.30
C SER A 142 -2.88 -9.85 19.91
N PHE A 143 -1.73 -9.19 19.79
CA PHE A 143 -1.18 -8.74 18.51
C PHE A 143 -0.01 -9.58 18.00
N ASP A 144 0.06 -9.73 16.68
CA ASP A 144 1.21 -10.20 15.89
C ASP A 144 1.91 -9.03 15.18
N GLY A 145 1.18 -7.93 14.92
CA GLY A 145 1.77 -6.74 14.34
C GLY A 145 0.85 -5.52 14.30
N VAL A 146 1.47 -4.34 14.32
CA VAL A 146 0.81 -3.04 14.25
C VAL A 146 1.55 -2.16 13.24
N ARG A 147 0.80 -1.54 12.33
CA ARG A 147 1.36 -0.67 11.32
C ARG A 147 0.62 0.65 11.23
N PHE A 148 1.37 1.74 11.29
CA PHE A 148 0.87 3.06 10.92
C PHE A 148 1.25 3.34 9.46
N SER A 149 0.24 3.64 8.64
CA SER A 149 0.42 3.95 7.22
C SER A 149 0.39 5.45 7.02
N ILE A 150 1.52 6.02 6.62
CA ILE A 150 1.66 7.42 6.23
C ILE A 150 1.60 7.49 4.71
N THR A 151 0.54 8.08 4.18
CA THR A 151 0.26 8.14 2.74
C THR A 151 -0.25 9.52 2.35
N PRO A 152 0.08 10.05 1.15
CA PRO A 152 -0.22 11.42 0.80
C PRO A 152 -1.70 11.65 0.43
N TYR A 153 -2.55 10.62 0.61
CA TYR A 153 -3.92 10.62 0.12
C TYR A 153 -4.99 10.56 1.21
N THR A 154 -4.62 10.48 2.49
CA THR A 154 -5.62 10.62 3.56
C THR A 154 -6.21 12.02 3.52
N LEU A 155 -7.51 12.16 3.82
CA LEU A 155 -8.13 13.48 3.90
C LEU A 155 -7.34 14.39 4.83
N GLY A 156 -7.01 13.90 6.04
CA GLY A 156 -6.18 14.60 7.03
C GLY A 156 -4.87 15.13 6.46
N PHE A 157 -4.08 14.30 5.78
CA PHE A 157 -2.81 14.75 5.20
C PHE A 157 -3.00 15.78 4.07
N THR A 158 -4.03 15.61 3.25
CA THR A 158 -4.31 16.54 2.13
C THR A 158 -4.94 17.86 2.58
N GLY A 159 -5.41 17.97 3.82
CA GLY A 159 -6.14 19.14 4.33
C GLY A 159 -7.47 19.37 3.61
N ARG A 160 -8.08 18.33 3.06
CA ARG A 160 -9.31 18.44 2.25
C ARG A 160 -10.55 18.23 3.09
N SER A 161 -11.66 18.81 2.62
CA SER A 161 -12.98 18.60 3.20
C SER A 161 -13.00 18.92 4.71
N GLY A 162 -12.47 20.07 5.13
CA GLY A 162 -12.50 20.50 6.54
C GLY A 162 -11.57 19.73 7.48
N THR A 163 -10.58 19.02 6.93
CA THR A 163 -9.46 18.50 7.70
C THR A 163 -8.25 19.42 7.56
N ASP A 164 -7.27 19.27 8.45
CA ASP A 164 -6.04 20.02 8.48
C ASP A 164 -4.83 19.09 8.64
N ARG A 165 -3.74 19.41 7.92
CA ARG A 165 -2.52 18.59 7.92
C ARG A 165 -1.82 18.63 9.27
N GLN A 166 -1.80 19.78 9.96
CA GLN A 166 -1.17 19.89 11.26
C GLN A 166 -1.96 19.08 12.29
N ALA A 167 -3.28 19.17 12.29
CA ALA A 167 -4.14 18.31 13.11
C ALA A 167 -3.89 16.82 12.83
N TYR A 168 -3.66 16.43 11.57
CA TYR A 168 -3.33 15.05 11.22
C TYR A 168 -1.98 14.61 11.80
N ILE A 169 -0.97 15.48 11.78
CA ILE A 169 0.34 15.23 12.42
C ILE A 169 0.18 15.06 13.94
N GLU A 170 -0.61 15.91 14.59
CA GLU A 170 -0.87 15.78 16.04
C GLU A 170 -1.60 14.48 16.39
N ASP A 171 -2.62 14.12 15.62
CA ASP A 171 -3.38 12.89 15.79
C ASP A 171 -2.52 11.64 15.59
N LEU A 172 -1.69 11.63 14.55
CA LEU A 172 -0.76 10.53 14.31
C LEU A 172 0.31 10.45 15.40
N ALA A 173 0.81 11.58 15.90
CA ALA A 173 1.76 11.62 17.00
C ALA A 173 1.14 11.11 18.31
N ALA A 174 -0.11 11.48 18.58
CA ALA A 174 -0.88 10.94 19.71
C ALA A 174 -1.06 9.43 19.60
N GLY A 175 -1.46 8.93 18.42
CA GLY A 175 -1.58 7.51 18.17
C GLY A 175 -0.25 6.75 18.39
N LEU A 176 0.87 7.28 17.88
CA LEU A 176 2.17 6.67 18.11
C LEU A 176 2.63 6.71 19.58
N ARG A 177 2.23 7.72 20.36
CA ARG A 177 2.46 7.74 21.82
C ARG A 177 1.64 6.66 22.51
N THR A 178 0.33 6.61 22.24
CA THR A 178 -0.57 5.61 22.82
C THR A 178 -0.09 4.19 22.54
N TYR A 179 0.37 3.91 21.31
CA TYR A 179 0.80 2.58 20.90
C TYR A 179 2.23 2.20 21.30
N ARG A 180 3.04 3.12 21.84
CA ARG A 180 4.48 2.89 22.04
C ARG A 180 4.79 1.59 22.77
N SER A 181 4.17 1.36 23.94
CA SER A 181 4.44 0.15 24.75
C SER A 181 4.12 -1.14 23.99
N LEU A 182 3.08 -1.13 23.16
CA LEU A 182 2.74 -2.25 22.28
C LEU A 182 3.76 -2.42 21.15
N LEU A 183 4.16 -1.33 20.48
CA LEU A 183 5.16 -1.40 19.41
C LEU A 183 6.51 -1.93 19.93
N ASP A 184 6.92 -1.50 21.11
CA ASP A 184 8.15 -1.94 21.75
C ASP A 184 8.06 -3.41 22.20
N ALA A 185 6.92 -3.83 22.76
CA ALA A 185 6.68 -5.22 23.14
C ALA A 185 6.66 -6.19 21.95
N LEU A 186 6.17 -5.74 20.78
CA LEU A 186 6.20 -6.51 19.54
C LEU A 186 7.59 -6.58 18.89
N GLY A 187 8.45 -5.61 19.21
CA GLY A 187 9.72 -5.37 18.54
C GLY A 187 9.52 -4.74 17.16
N HIS A 188 10.41 -3.82 16.78
CA HIS A 188 10.28 -3.09 15.51
C HIS A 188 10.63 -3.97 14.31
N GLY A 189 9.85 -3.82 13.24
CA GLY A 189 10.05 -4.56 12.00
C GLY A 189 8.86 -4.42 11.04
N ALA A 190 9.13 -4.47 9.73
CA ALA A 190 8.07 -4.45 8.70
C ALA A 190 6.99 -5.55 8.92
N ALA A 191 7.41 -6.64 9.53
CA ALA A 191 6.62 -7.82 9.87
C ALA A 191 5.90 -7.73 11.22
N THR A 192 6.26 -6.79 12.10
CA THR A 192 5.79 -6.68 13.48
C THR A 192 5.26 -5.26 13.74
N ALA A 193 6.10 -4.32 14.16
CA ALA A 193 5.73 -2.95 14.50
C ALA A 193 6.51 -1.94 13.64
N ALA A 194 5.81 -1.12 12.85
CA ALA A 194 6.45 -0.15 11.97
C ALA A 194 5.54 1.01 11.51
N CYS A 195 6.17 2.08 11.06
CA CYS A 195 5.58 3.15 10.26
C CYS A 195 5.91 2.92 8.77
N GLU A 196 4.90 2.75 7.92
CA GLU A 196 5.06 2.61 6.47
C GLU A 196 4.78 3.90 5.74
N LEU A 197 5.74 4.36 4.93
CA LEU A 197 5.57 5.44 3.97
C LEU A 197 5.33 4.88 2.57
N ARG A 198 4.29 5.40 1.91
CA ARG A 198 3.98 5.19 0.49
C ARG A 198 3.89 6.54 -0.18
N PHE A 199 4.60 6.73 -1.28
CA PHE A 199 4.66 8.01 -1.99
C PHE A 199 3.74 8.01 -3.22
N ALA A 200 3.35 9.21 -3.65
CA ALA A 200 2.73 9.38 -4.95
C ALA A 200 3.69 8.92 -6.06
N PRO A 201 3.20 8.40 -7.20
CA PRO A 201 4.07 8.03 -8.30
C PRO A 201 4.49 9.30 -9.06
N LEU A 202 5.74 9.36 -9.53
CA LEU A 202 6.18 10.34 -10.52
C LEU A 202 5.84 9.81 -11.90
N VAL A 203 4.86 10.46 -12.57
CA VAL A 203 4.29 10.02 -13.85
C VAL A 203 4.40 11.14 -14.87
N GLY A 204 5.18 10.92 -15.92
CA GLY A 204 5.22 11.79 -17.09
C GLY A 204 4.51 11.15 -18.27
N ILE A 205 3.62 11.91 -18.91
CA ILE A 205 2.94 11.48 -20.15
C ILE A 205 3.66 12.10 -21.34
N GLY A 206 4.02 11.27 -22.30
CA GLY A 206 4.75 11.68 -23.48
C GLY A 206 4.90 10.52 -24.45
N GLU A 207 5.01 10.82 -25.74
CA GLU A 207 5.34 9.80 -26.72
C GLU A 207 6.67 9.14 -26.35
N LEU A 208 6.69 7.81 -26.36
CA LEU A 208 7.91 7.02 -26.19
C LEU A 208 8.43 6.69 -27.58
N THR A 209 9.55 7.31 -27.94
CA THR A 209 10.26 6.94 -29.17
C THR A 209 11.11 5.72 -28.88
N ASP A 210 10.93 4.67 -29.68
CA ASP A 210 11.79 3.47 -29.76
C ASP A 210 12.38 3.43 -31.18
N THR A 211 13.69 3.67 -31.30
CA THR A 211 14.33 3.85 -32.60
C THR A 211 15.81 3.49 -32.59
N HIS A 212 16.46 3.60 -33.75
CA HIS A 212 17.90 3.43 -33.91
C HIS A 212 18.53 4.68 -34.53
N VAL A 213 19.57 5.20 -33.88
CA VAL A 213 20.29 6.41 -34.32
C VAL A 213 21.79 6.13 -34.29
N ASP A 214 22.47 6.35 -35.41
CA ASP A 214 23.92 6.05 -35.59
C ASP A 214 24.31 4.61 -35.19
N GLY A 215 23.37 3.66 -35.40
CA GLY A 215 23.53 2.25 -35.06
C GLY A 215 23.30 1.91 -33.59
N HIS A 216 22.92 2.86 -32.74
CA HIS A 216 22.54 2.62 -31.34
C HIS A 216 21.01 2.55 -31.22
N HIS A 217 20.49 1.56 -30.50
CA HIS A 217 19.10 1.57 -30.03
C HIS A 217 18.91 2.70 -29.01
N VAL A 218 17.80 3.45 -29.15
CA VAL A 218 17.47 4.64 -28.38
C VAL A 218 16.03 4.57 -27.93
N LEU A 219 15.83 4.78 -26.62
CA LEU A 219 14.51 5.06 -26.05
C LEU A 219 14.48 6.51 -25.55
N ALA A 220 13.44 7.27 -25.88
CA ALA A 220 13.29 8.64 -25.44
C ALA A 220 11.84 8.99 -25.06
N THR A 221 11.64 9.58 -23.88
CA THR A 221 10.36 10.15 -23.45
C THR A 221 10.56 11.13 -22.30
N GLY A 222 9.90 12.29 -22.35
CA GLY A 222 10.09 13.35 -21.35
C GLY A 222 11.58 13.72 -21.19
N PRO A 223 12.09 13.83 -19.95
CA PRO A 223 13.50 14.13 -19.70
C PRO A 223 14.44 12.94 -19.93
N HIS A 224 13.92 11.74 -20.23
CA HIS A 224 14.71 10.52 -20.26
C HIS A 224 15.13 10.15 -21.67
N LEU A 225 16.44 10.02 -21.87
CA LEU A 225 17.07 9.53 -23.09
C LEU A 225 17.99 8.36 -22.74
N LEU A 226 17.66 7.15 -23.20
CA LEU A 226 18.47 5.95 -22.99
C LEU A 226 19.13 5.54 -24.30
N ILE A 227 20.45 5.44 -24.30
CA ILE A 227 21.27 5.14 -25.47
C ILE A 227 22.02 3.84 -25.22
N SER A 228 21.78 2.82 -26.04
CA SER A 228 22.53 1.56 -25.94
C SER A 228 24.04 1.78 -26.07
N ARG A 229 24.83 1.10 -25.23
CA ARG A 229 26.30 1.18 -25.30
C ARG A 229 26.87 0.47 -26.53
N HIS A 230 26.19 -0.58 -26.97
CA HIS A 230 26.61 -1.36 -28.14
C HIS A 230 25.77 -1.00 -29.36
N ARG A 231 26.44 -0.94 -30.51
CA ARG A 231 25.76 -0.80 -31.79
C ARG A 231 25.08 -2.11 -32.17
N GLY A 232 23.90 -2.02 -32.75
CA GLY A 232 23.10 -3.14 -33.22
C GLY A 232 21.87 -2.66 -33.96
N SER A 233 21.19 -3.57 -34.64
CA SER A 233 19.93 -3.31 -35.35
C SER A 233 18.77 -4.17 -34.84
N GLY A 234 19.02 -4.98 -33.81
CA GLY A 234 18.04 -5.90 -33.25
C GLY A 234 17.27 -5.24 -32.12
N GLU A 235 16.00 -5.62 -31.96
CA GLU A 235 15.22 -5.25 -30.79
C GLU A 235 15.85 -5.81 -29.51
N LEU A 236 15.67 -5.09 -28.40
CA LEU A 236 16.03 -5.62 -27.09
C LEU A 236 15.18 -6.88 -26.80
N PRO A 237 15.80 -8.04 -26.54
CA PRO A 237 15.06 -9.27 -26.25
C PRO A 237 14.24 -9.15 -24.96
N GLU A 238 13.10 -9.84 -24.92
CA GLU A 238 12.25 -9.89 -23.73
C GLU A 238 12.95 -10.59 -22.55
N THR A 239 12.87 -9.94 -21.40
CA THR A 239 13.23 -10.46 -20.07
C THR A 239 11.96 -10.99 -19.41
N VAL A 240 12.04 -12.21 -18.87
CA VAL A 240 10.95 -12.85 -18.15
C VAL A 240 11.33 -13.02 -16.69
N ILE A 241 10.38 -12.81 -15.78
CA ILE A 241 10.52 -13.18 -14.37
C ILE A 241 10.23 -14.68 -14.26
N GLU A 242 11.27 -15.50 -14.14
CA GLU A 242 11.14 -16.96 -14.17
C GLU A 242 10.60 -17.50 -12.84
N ARG A 243 11.06 -16.91 -11.74
CA ARG A 243 10.71 -17.31 -10.37
C ARG A 243 11.05 -16.20 -9.39
N LEU A 244 10.68 -16.41 -8.13
CA LEU A 244 11.21 -15.67 -7.01
C LEU A 244 12.33 -16.49 -6.33
N ASP A 245 13.35 -15.82 -5.80
CA ASP A 245 14.37 -16.44 -4.96
C ASP A 245 13.89 -16.64 -3.51
N GLU A 246 14.75 -17.18 -2.66
CA GLU A 246 14.46 -17.45 -1.24
C GLU A 246 14.17 -16.18 -0.43
N ARG A 247 14.63 -15.02 -0.92
CA ARG A 247 14.37 -13.70 -0.36
C ARG A 247 13.22 -13.00 -1.08
N THR A 248 12.46 -13.75 -1.86
CA THR A 248 11.30 -13.32 -2.63
C THR A 248 11.61 -12.21 -3.65
N GLN A 249 12.82 -12.23 -4.20
CA GLN A 249 13.29 -11.32 -5.24
C GLN A 249 13.09 -11.94 -6.61
N PRO A 250 12.73 -11.15 -7.64
CA PRO A 250 12.57 -11.68 -8.99
C PRO A 250 13.90 -12.18 -9.55
N VAL A 251 13.86 -13.36 -10.17
CA VAL A 251 14.98 -13.91 -10.95
C VAL A 251 14.64 -13.76 -12.41
N TYR A 252 15.49 -13.02 -13.13
CA TYR A 252 15.29 -12.71 -14.54
C TYR A 252 15.94 -13.77 -15.45
N SER A 253 15.27 -14.09 -16.56
CA SER A 253 15.77 -15.04 -17.56
C SER A 253 17.03 -14.60 -18.29
N ARG A 254 17.40 -13.32 -18.19
CA ARG A 254 18.60 -12.73 -18.79
C ARG A 254 19.05 -11.48 -18.02
N PRO A 255 20.36 -11.14 -18.08
CA PRO A 255 20.83 -9.84 -17.61
C PRO A 255 20.26 -8.71 -18.47
N GLY A 256 20.24 -7.50 -17.92
CA GLY A 256 19.91 -6.29 -18.68
C GLY A 256 20.97 -5.99 -19.73
N ALA A 257 20.63 -5.16 -20.70
CA ALA A 257 21.59 -4.61 -21.65
C ALA A 257 22.13 -3.27 -21.14
N GLU A 258 23.39 -2.95 -21.47
CA GLU A 258 24.05 -1.71 -21.02
C GLU A 258 23.58 -0.48 -21.81
N TYR A 259 23.09 0.54 -21.10
CA TYR A 259 22.65 1.80 -21.66
C TYR A 259 23.25 2.97 -20.88
N LEU A 260 23.51 4.06 -21.59
CA LEU A 260 23.70 5.37 -20.99
C LEU A 260 22.32 6.03 -20.84
N HIS A 261 21.92 6.31 -19.62
CA HIS A 261 20.74 7.12 -19.32
C HIS A 261 21.16 8.57 -19.12
N ILE A 262 20.68 9.43 -20.03
CA ILE A 262 20.73 10.88 -19.93
C ILE A 262 19.39 11.38 -19.41
N THR A 263 19.41 12.16 -18.33
CA THR A 263 18.26 12.90 -17.82
C THR A 263 18.45 14.38 -18.13
N SER A 264 17.60 14.95 -18.97
CA SER A 264 17.61 16.36 -19.37
C SER A 264 16.31 16.75 -20.07
N ASP A 265 15.61 17.77 -19.56
CA ASP A 265 14.47 18.43 -20.25
C ASP A 265 14.87 19.07 -21.60
N CYS A 266 16.18 19.24 -21.85
CA CYS A 266 16.71 19.90 -23.05
C CYS A 266 17.33 18.92 -24.07
N ALA A 267 17.53 17.65 -23.73
CA ALA A 267 18.22 16.70 -24.61
C ALA A 267 17.26 16.06 -25.62
N VAL A 268 17.38 16.44 -26.89
CA VAL A 268 16.61 15.85 -28.00
C VAL A 268 17.39 14.69 -28.63
N PRO A 269 16.77 13.54 -28.97
CA PRO A 269 17.43 12.34 -29.51
C PRO A 269 17.92 12.49 -30.96
N THR A 270 18.87 13.38 -31.20
CA THR A 270 19.51 13.58 -32.52
C THR A 270 20.87 12.88 -32.60
N VAL A 271 21.37 12.64 -33.82
CA VAL A 271 22.71 12.04 -34.02
C VAL A 271 23.81 12.83 -33.30
N SER A 272 23.75 14.17 -33.32
CA SER A 272 24.75 15.01 -32.64
C SER A 272 24.63 14.90 -31.12
N THR A 273 23.41 14.94 -30.57
CA THR A 273 23.17 14.75 -29.13
C THR A 273 23.72 13.42 -28.65
N LEU A 274 23.44 12.33 -29.39
CA LEU A 274 23.91 11.00 -29.04
C LEU A 274 25.43 10.89 -29.03
N ARG A 275 26.09 11.38 -30.09
CA ARG A 275 27.55 11.36 -30.18
C ARG A 275 28.18 12.18 -29.05
N ALA A 276 27.61 13.34 -28.74
CA ALA A 276 28.07 14.17 -27.62
C ALA A 276 27.84 13.50 -26.26
N ALA A 277 26.69 12.87 -26.04
CA ALA A 277 26.39 12.14 -24.82
C ALA A 277 27.33 10.96 -24.61
N LEU A 278 27.54 10.12 -25.64
CA LEU A 278 28.44 8.98 -25.58
C LEU A 278 29.91 9.38 -25.38
N ALA A 279 30.31 10.55 -25.91
CA ALA A 279 31.65 11.11 -25.74
C ALA A 279 31.83 11.89 -24.43
N GLY A 280 30.76 12.12 -23.65
CA GLY A 280 30.82 12.95 -22.44
C GLY A 280 31.01 14.45 -22.71
N THR A 281 30.65 14.93 -23.89
CA THR A 281 30.81 16.32 -24.33
C THR A 281 29.47 17.05 -24.50
N LEU A 282 28.37 16.53 -23.96
CA LEU A 282 27.06 17.14 -24.04
C LEU A 282 27.03 18.45 -23.23
N THR A 283 26.60 19.55 -23.84
CA THR A 283 26.70 20.90 -23.25
C THR A 283 25.43 21.39 -22.59
N VAL A 284 24.28 20.75 -22.85
CA VAL A 284 23.03 21.09 -22.16
C VAL A 284 23.08 20.62 -20.70
N PRO A 285 22.36 21.26 -19.77
CA PRO A 285 22.22 20.73 -18.42
C PRO A 285 21.68 19.31 -18.45
N HIS A 286 22.41 18.37 -17.88
CA HIS A 286 22.01 16.96 -17.87
C HIS A 286 22.64 16.21 -16.69
N ARG A 287 22.08 15.03 -16.41
CA ARG A 287 22.73 13.98 -15.63
C ARG A 287 22.93 12.77 -16.52
N ALA A 288 24.05 12.09 -16.36
CA ALA A 288 24.40 10.89 -17.10
C ALA A 288 24.74 9.76 -16.13
N ARG A 289 24.19 8.57 -16.37
CA ARG A 289 24.57 7.36 -15.62
C ARG A 289 24.44 6.11 -16.50
N GLU A 290 25.27 5.11 -16.24
CA GLU A 290 25.05 3.77 -16.78
C GLU A 290 23.85 3.13 -16.11
N VAL A 291 23.08 2.38 -16.89
CA VAL A 291 21.93 1.60 -16.43
C VAL A 291 21.85 0.26 -17.15
N TRP A 292 21.23 -0.70 -16.49
CA TRP A 292 20.85 -1.98 -17.08
C TRP A 292 19.40 -1.92 -17.54
N LEU A 293 19.18 -1.95 -18.84
CA LEU A 293 17.85 -1.89 -19.44
C LEU A 293 17.31 -3.29 -19.73
N HIS A 294 16.06 -3.51 -19.32
CA HIS A 294 15.26 -4.69 -19.61
C HIS A 294 14.03 -4.32 -20.43
N ARG A 295 13.60 -5.23 -21.31
CA ARG A 295 12.26 -5.21 -21.91
C ARG A 295 11.41 -6.28 -21.24
N PHE A 296 10.26 -5.92 -20.72
CA PHE A 296 9.29 -6.81 -20.12
C PHE A 296 7.96 -6.74 -20.87
N SER A 297 7.02 -7.61 -20.52
CA SER A 297 5.64 -7.55 -20.98
C SER A 297 4.68 -7.93 -19.84
N ASN A 298 3.49 -7.31 -19.83
CA ASN A 298 2.39 -7.65 -18.95
C ASN A 298 1.07 -7.71 -19.75
N ALA A 299 -0.09 -7.82 -19.08
CA ALA A 299 -1.38 -7.88 -19.78
C ALA A 299 -1.71 -6.61 -20.61
N ASP A 300 -1.05 -5.49 -20.30
CA ASP A 300 -1.21 -4.21 -20.98
C ASP A 300 -0.20 -4.03 -22.16
N GLY A 301 0.73 -4.98 -22.33
CA GLY A 301 1.70 -5.06 -23.41
C GLY A 301 3.16 -4.85 -22.98
N PRO A 302 4.08 -4.58 -23.93
CA PRO A 302 5.51 -4.44 -23.64
C PRO A 302 5.83 -3.14 -22.89
N TYR A 303 6.84 -3.16 -22.04
CA TYR A 303 7.39 -1.98 -21.37
C TYR A 303 8.89 -2.17 -21.13
N TRP A 304 9.58 -1.09 -20.80
CA TRP A 304 11.00 -1.14 -20.46
C TRP A 304 11.24 -0.74 -19.02
N ALA A 305 12.27 -1.31 -18.41
CA ALA A 305 12.70 -0.95 -17.06
C ALA A 305 14.22 -0.82 -17.01
N ALA A 306 14.70 0.36 -16.61
CA ALA A 306 16.11 0.62 -16.36
C ALA A 306 16.39 0.51 -14.85
N ASP A 307 17.41 -0.27 -14.50
CA ASP A 307 17.77 -0.62 -13.12
C ASP A 307 16.54 -0.98 -12.25
N PRO A 308 15.76 -1.99 -12.64
CA PRO A 308 14.56 -2.34 -11.88
C PRO A 308 14.87 -2.81 -10.45
N ASP A 309 16.12 -3.16 -10.13
CA ASP A 309 16.56 -3.70 -8.84
C ASP A 309 17.27 -2.69 -7.93
N PHE A 310 17.40 -3.03 -6.65
CA PHE A 310 18.29 -2.29 -5.75
C PHE A 310 19.73 -2.41 -6.20
N HIS A 311 20.44 -1.29 -6.20
CA HIS A 311 21.88 -1.26 -6.39
C HIS A 311 22.62 -1.97 -5.25
N PRO A 312 23.89 -2.38 -5.44
CA PRO A 312 24.68 -3.05 -4.39
C PRO A 312 24.75 -2.26 -3.07
N ASP A 313 24.79 -0.93 -3.15
CA ASP A 313 24.77 -0.02 -2.01
C ASP A 313 23.40 0.09 -1.32
N GLY A 314 22.35 -0.44 -1.94
CA GLY A 314 20.97 -0.43 -1.46
C GLY A 314 20.12 0.73 -1.97
N THR A 315 20.67 1.63 -2.79
CA THR A 315 19.90 2.70 -3.42
C THR A 315 18.93 2.14 -4.46
N PHE A 316 17.89 2.92 -4.79
CA PHE A 316 16.87 2.54 -5.74
C PHE A 316 16.51 3.70 -6.68
N THR A 317 16.67 3.49 -7.97
CA THR A 317 16.58 4.52 -9.03
C THR A 317 15.91 3.97 -10.30
N ALA A 318 14.94 3.07 -10.13
CA ALA A 318 14.31 2.38 -11.25
C ALA A 318 13.47 3.35 -12.10
N LEU A 319 13.61 3.27 -13.42
CA LEU A 319 12.80 4.01 -14.38
C LEU A 319 12.03 3.02 -15.25
N HIS A 320 10.74 3.26 -15.47
CA HIS A 320 9.91 2.42 -16.32
C HIS A 320 9.29 3.21 -17.45
N LEU A 321 9.34 2.67 -18.66
CA LEU A 321 8.87 3.33 -19.88
C LEU A 321 7.74 2.51 -20.51
N TYR A 322 6.63 3.18 -20.78
CA TYR A 322 5.39 2.56 -21.23
C TYR A 322 5.01 3.13 -22.60
N PRO A 323 5.04 2.33 -23.68
CA PRO A 323 4.45 2.72 -24.95
C PRO A 323 2.92 2.68 -24.85
N ALA A 324 2.25 3.46 -25.69
CA ALA A 324 0.81 3.31 -25.90
C ALA A 324 0.50 1.95 -26.54
N THR A 325 -0.62 1.35 -26.15
CA THR A 325 -1.11 0.10 -26.75
C THR A 325 -2.62 0.18 -26.98
N SER A 326 -3.24 -0.90 -27.46
CA SER A 326 -4.71 -0.97 -27.49
C SER A 326 -5.36 -0.98 -26.09
N VAL A 327 -4.57 -1.26 -25.04
CA VAL A 327 -5.02 -1.32 -23.65
C VAL A 327 -4.56 -0.08 -22.88
N ARG A 328 -3.32 0.37 -23.08
CA ARG A 328 -2.78 1.61 -22.49
C ARG A 328 -3.10 2.80 -23.40
N PRO A 329 -4.04 3.68 -23.01
CA PRO A 329 -4.41 4.82 -23.86
C PRO A 329 -3.27 5.82 -24.03
N ASN A 330 -2.32 5.87 -23.10
CA ASN A 330 -1.22 6.83 -23.11
C ASN A 330 0.15 6.14 -23.12
N SER A 331 1.13 6.88 -23.61
CA SER A 331 2.57 6.57 -23.53
C SER A 331 3.23 7.47 -22.48
N GLY A 332 4.37 7.04 -21.93
CA GLY A 332 5.16 7.86 -21.02
C GLY A 332 6.08 7.05 -20.11
N TYR A 333 6.30 7.55 -18.89
CA TYR A 333 7.19 6.93 -17.92
C TYR A 333 6.67 6.99 -16.49
N THR A 334 7.17 6.06 -15.67
CA THR A 334 7.14 6.17 -14.21
C THR A 334 8.56 6.13 -13.67
N ASP A 335 8.96 7.20 -12.98
CA ASP A 335 10.23 7.21 -12.24
C ASP A 335 9.93 6.71 -10.82
N ALA A 336 10.43 5.51 -10.52
CA ALA A 336 10.22 4.82 -9.25
C ALA A 336 11.40 5.02 -8.29
N THR A 337 12.29 5.99 -8.55
CA THR A 337 13.35 6.39 -7.62
C THR A 337 12.79 6.58 -6.22
N ARG A 338 13.56 6.17 -5.19
CA ARG A 338 13.16 6.30 -3.78
C ARG A 338 13.99 7.37 -3.09
N PRO A 339 13.57 8.65 -3.10
CA PRO A 339 14.43 9.74 -2.70
C PRO A 339 14.74 9.71 -1.21
N LEU A 340 13.75 9.40 -0.36
CA LEU A 340 13.96 9.24 1.08
C LEU A 340 14.97 8.14 1.39
N LEU A 341 14.77 6.93 0.85
CA LEU A 341 15.72 5.83 1.05
C LEU A 341 17.14 6.24 0.63
N ASN A 342 17.28 6.81 -0.57
CA ASN A 342 18.59 7.20 -1.11
C ASN A 342 19.24 8.28 -0.23
N ALA A 343 18.47 9.27 0.26
CA ALA A 343 18.97 10.30 1.17
C ALA A 343 19.43 9.72 2.52
N LEU A 344 18.66 8.78 3.11
CA LEU A 344 19.03 8.09 4.34
C LEU A 344 20.34 7.29 4.17
N LEU A 345 20.48 6.57 3.06
CA LEU A 345 21.67 5.78 2.76
C LEU A 345 22.92 6.65 2.59
N THR A 346 22.82 7.70 1.77
CA THR A 346 23.91 8.67 1.57
C THR A 346 24.32 9.32 2.88
N TYR A 347 23.34 9.73 3.71
CA TYR A 347 23.62 10.35 5.00
C TYR A 347 24.36 9.39 5.94
N LYS A 348 23.90 8.14 6.05
CA LYS A 348 24.56 7.11 6.86
C LYS A 348 25.97 6.84 6.38
N GLN A 349 26.17 6.71 5.07
CA GLN A 349 27.48 6.49 4.48
C GLN A 349 28.46 7.63 4.80
N ALA A 350 28.00 8.89 4.75
CA ALA A 350 28.80 10.06 5.12
C ALA A 350 29.22 10.07 6.61
N ARG A 351 28.53 9.29 7.46
CA ARG A 351 28.86 9.06 8.87
C ARG A 351 29.64 7.77 9.12
N GLY A 352 30.08 7.08 8.07
CA GLY A 352 30.81 5.82 8.17
C GLY A 352 29.93 4.62 8.55
N LEU A 353 28.61 4.75 8.45
CA LEU A 353 27.66 3.68 8.73
C LEU A 353 27.28 2.93 7.46
N GLY A 354 27.21 1.60 7.57
CA GLY A 354 26.69 0.74 6.52
C GLY A 354 25.18 0.88 6.34
N ARG A 355 24.68 0.46 5.16
CA ARG A 355 23.25 0.55 4.82
C ARG A 355 22.31 -0.10 5.84
N ARG A 356 22.76 -1.17 6.53
CA ARG A 356 21.96 -1.93 7.50
C ARG A 356 22.24 -1.56 8.96
N ASP A 357 23.23 -0.72 9.22
CA ASP A 357 23.65 -0.43 10.60
C ASP A 357 22.61 0.48 11.28
N GLU A 358 22.35 0.27 12.56
CA GLU A 358 21.52 1.21 13.32
C GLU A 358 22.31 2.50 13.59
N PHE A 359 21.60 3.62 13.69
CA PHE A 359 22.22 4.94 13.92
C PHE A 359 21.86 5.46 15.32
N GLU A 360 22.27 4.72 16.35
CA GLU A 360 21.90 4.95 17.76
C GLU A 360 22.13 6.40 18.24
N GLY A 361 23.23 7.02 17.80
CA GLY A 361 23.60 8.39 18.16
C GLY A 361 22.94 9.50 17.34
N ALA A 362 21.95 9.18 16.48
CA ALA A 362 21.26 10.18 15.67
C ALA A 362 20.54 11.22 16.53
N THR A 363 20.61 12.47 16.09
CA THR A 363 19.99 13.64 16.71
C THR A 363 18.91 14.25 15.79
N GLY A 364 18.14 15.20 16.30
CA GLY A 364 17.19 15.96 15.48
C GLY A 364 17.88 16.69 14.32
N ALA A 365 19.12 17.17 14.52
CA ALA A 365 19.89 17.82 13.46
C ALA A 365 20.24 16.86 12.30
N ASP A 366 20.43 15.56 12.59
CA ASP A 366 20.65 14.56 11.54
C ASP A 366 19.38 14.35 10.71
N VAL A 367 18.20 14.37 11.34
CA VAL A 367 16.91 14.30 10.64
C VAL A 367 16.70 15.54 9.76
N THR A 368 16.97 16.74 10.30
CA THR A 368 16.91 17.99 9.53
C THR A 368 17.85 17.96 8.33
N ALA A 369 19.07 17.44 8.48
CA ALA A 369 20.01 17.35 7.37
C ALA A 369 19.52 16.43 6.23
N VAL A 370 18.75 15.38 6.54
CA VAL A 370 18.11 14.54 5.49
C VAL A 370 16.98 15.29 4.78
N LEU A 371 16.17 16.07 5.51
CA LEU A 371 15.13 16.92 4.92
C LEU A 371 15.74 17.99 4.00
N ASP A 372 16.80 18.66 4.47
CA ASP A 372 17.55 19.65 3.69
C ASP A 372 18.17 19.01 2.44
N ALA A 373 18.70 17.79 2.54
CA ALA A 373 19.23 17.06 1.39
C ALA A 373 18.15 16.74 0.34
N LEU A 374 16.92 16.43 0.76
CA LEU A 374 15.80 16.25 -0.17
C LEU A 374 15.41 17.56 -0.86
N ALA A 375 15.40 18.67 -0.13
CA ALA A 375 15.12 19.99 -0.69
C ALA A 375 16.23 20.43 -1.68
N ALA A 376 17.50 20.29 -1.30
CA ALA A 376 18.64 20.57 -2.17
C ALA A 376 18.60 19.71 -3.44
N ARG A 377 18.24 18.42 -3.31
CA ARG A 377 18.10 17.52 -4.46
C ARG A 377 17.06 18.01 -5.47
N ALA A 378 15.97 18.62 -5.01
CA ALA A 378 14.96 19.21 -5.89
C ALA A 378 15.53 20.41 -6.66
N GLU A 379 16.27 21.30 -5.98
CA GLU A 379 16.94 22.43 -6.64
C GLU A 379 17.97 21.98 -7.68
N GLU A 380 18.72 20.92 -7.40
CA GLU A 380 19.65 20.36 -8.38
C GLU A 380 18.97 19.61 -9.55
N LEU A 381 17.69 19.23 -9.41
CA LEU A 381 16.91 18.64 -10.50
C LEU A 381 16.27 19.69 -11.37
N GLU A 382 15.93 20.86 -10.84
CA GLU A 382 15.24 21.92 -11.56
C GLU A 382 15.79 22.18 -12.99
N PRO A 383 17.11 22.31 -13.22
CA PRO A 383 17.62 22.58 -14.56
C PRO A 383 17.67 21.35 -15.49
N VAL A 384 17.41 20.14 -14.99
CA VAL A 384 17.59 18.88 -15.75
C VAL A 384 16.32 18.02 -15.85
N ASP A 385 15.43 18.09 -14.86
CA ASP A 385 14.18 17.33 -14.76
C ASP A 385 13.26 18.10 -13.81
N SER A 386 12.59 19.09 -14.38
CA SER A 386 11.66 19.96 -13.66
C SER A 386 10.49 19.18 -13.04
N ALA A 387 10.01 18.12 -13.70
CA ALA A 387 8.95 17.27 -13.18
C ALA A 387 9.37 16.49 -11.93
N ALA A 388 10.59 15.94 -11.91
CA ALA A 388 11.13 15.28 -10.72
C ALA A 388 11.41 16.28 -9.58
N ALA A 389 11.86 17.49 -9.90
CA ALA A 389 12.03 18.57 -8.93
C ALA A 389 10.70 18.94 -8.26
N GLU A 390 9.66 19.20 -9.04
CA GLU A 390 8.31 19.50 -8.56
C GLU A 390 7.76 18.34 -7.70
N HIS A 391 7.90 17.10 -8.17
CA HIS A 391 7.47 15.93 -7.41
C HIS A 391 8.15 15.81 -6.04
N LEU A 392 9.45 16.08 -5.96
CA LEU A 392 10.16 16.13 -4.69
C LEU A 392 9.62 17.23 -3.77
N ARG A 393 9.42 18.45 -4.28
CA ARG A 393 8.95 19.59 -3.49
C ARG A 393 7.52 19.42 -3.00
N GLU A 394 6.65 18.87 -3.83
CA GLU A 394 5.20 18.86 -3.57
C GLU A 394 4.69 17.55 -2.95
N GLN A 395 5.32 16.41 -3.27
CA GLN A 395 4.81 15.10 -2.88
C GLN A 395 5.70 14.43 -1.83
N VAL A 396 7.01 14.34 -2.11
CA VAL A 396 7.94 13.57 -1.26
C VAL A 396 8.30 14.36 0.00
N HIS A 397 8.93 15.52 -0.16
CA HIS A 397 9.44 16.30 0.98
C HIS A 397 8.37 16.64 2.02
N PRO A 398 7.16 17.12 1.67
CA PRO A 398 6.13 17.43 2.66
C PRO A 398 5.66 16.21 3.45
N GLN A 399 5.64 15.02 2.84
CA GLN A 399 5.27 13.79 3.52
C GLN A 399 6.37 13.31 4.48
N VAL A 400 7.64 13.40 4.07
CA VAL A 400 8.77 13.07 4.94
C VAL A 400 8.86 14.05 6.12
N ALA A 401 8.67 15.35 5.87
CA ALA A 401 8.67 16.37 6.91
C ALA A 401 7.52 16.14 7.92
N ALA A 402 6.31 15.83 7.44
CA ALA A 402 5.18 15.49 8.32
C ALA A 402 5.48 14.24 9.17
N TYR A 403 6.11 13.21 8.58
CA TYR A 403 6.51 12.02 9.30
C TYR A 403 7.57 12.31 10.37
N ALA A 404 8.62 13.06 10.04
CA ALA A 404 9.65 13.48 10.99
C ALA A 404 9.03 14.27 12.17
N ALA A 405 8.17 15.24 11.88
CA ALA A 405 7.46 16.02 12.90
C ALA A 405 6.55 15.13 13.77
N THR A 406 5.92 14.11 13.18
CA THR A 406 5.11 13.13 13.92
C THR A 406 5.97 12.36 14.93
N LEU A 407 7.13 11.84 14.51
CA LEU A 407 8.05 11.11 15.39
C LEU A 407 8.55 12.00 16.54
N GLU A 408 8.96 13.22 16.23
CA GLU A 408 9.44 14.20 17.20
C GLU A 408 8.35 14.52 18.24
N LYS A 409 7.14 14.89 17.79
CA LYS A 409 6.01 15.19 18.67
C LYS A 409 5.57 13.98 19.49
N ALA A 410 5.70 12.78 18.94
CA ALA A 410 5.44 11.55 19.66
C ALA A 410 6.56 11.20 20.65
N GLY A 411 7.67 11.95 20.68
CA GLY A 411 8.81 11.76 21.57
C GLY A 411 9.64 10.54 21.22
N TYR A 412 9.63 10.09 19.95
CA TYR A 412 10.48 8.97 19.51
C TYR A 412 11.91 9.47 19.29
N PRO A 413 12.92 8.63 19.60
CA PRO A 413 14.30 9.02 19.39
C PRO A 413 14.61 9.15 17.89
N PRO A 414 15.47 10.10 17.48
CA PRO A 414 15.75 10.36 16.07
C PRO A 414 16.29 9.15 15.30
N HIS A 415 16.97 8.21 15.96
CA HIS A 415 17.50 7.01 15.31
C HIS A 415 16.40 6.16 14.63
N LEU A 416 15.15 6.21 15.11
CA LEU A 416 14.06 5.45 14.49
C LEU A 416 13.65 5.99 13.12
N PHE A 417 13.90 7.27 12.84
CA PHE A 417 13.74 7.83 11.49
C PHE A 417 14.71 7.16 10.49
N PHE A 418 15.88 6.74 10.95
CA PHE A 418 16.90 6.04 10.17
C PHE A 418 16.77 4.51 10.22
N SER A 419 15.94 3.98 11.12
CA SER A 419 15.80 2.55 11.34
C SER A 419 15.03 1.88 10.21
N ARG A 420 15.68 0.92 9.55
CA ARG A 420 15.06 0.03 8.55
C ARG A 420 13.99 -0.91 9.13
N ALA A 421 13.92 -1.03 10.45
CA ALA A 421 12.93 -1.85 11.12
C ALA A 421 11.65 -1.07 11.42
N PHE A 422 11.79 0.22 11.75
CA PHE A 422 10.67 1.08 12.15
C PHE A 422 10.18 2.00 11.03
N THR A 423 11.08 2.67 10.31
CA THR A 423 10.75 3.55 9.18
C THR A 423 10.83 2.76 7.88
N ILE A 424 9.67 2.34 7.36
CA ILE A 424 9.59 1.52 6.16
C ILE A 424 9.12 2.39 5.00
N ASP A 425 10.07 2.88 4.21
CA ASP A 425 9.75 3.38 2.88
C ASP A 425 9.43 2.17 1.98
N THR A 426 8.24 2.17 1.37
CA THR A 426 7.78 1.11 0.46
C THR A 426 7.84 1.52 -1.01
N GLY A 427 8.33 2.73 -1.30
CA GLY A 427 8.35 3.35 -2.61
C GLY A 427 7.01 3.99 -2.99
N GLN A 428 6.80 4.10 -4.30
CA GLN A 428 5.54 4.60 -4.84
C GLN A 428 4.39 3.61 -4.60
N ILE A 429 3.17 4.12 -4.62
CA ILE A 429 1.96 3.30 -4.62
C ILE A 429 1.93 2.34 -5.82
N VAL A 430 1.21 1.23 -5.65
CA VAL A 430 0.98 0.23 -6.70
C VAL A 430 -0.32 0.50 -7.46
N ASN A 431 -0.42 0.04 -8.71
CA ASN A 431 -1.63 0.10 -9.52
C ASN A 431 -2.71 -0.84 -8.96
N GLN A 432 -3.41 -0.42 -7.91
CA GLN A 432 -4.50 -1.19 -7.33
C GLN A 432 -5.69 -0.32 -6.96
N GLY A 433 -6.87 -0.83 -7.29
CA GLY A 433 -8.14 -0.19 -6.97
C GLY A 433 -8.22 1.23 -7.48
N ARG A 434 -8.58 2.20 -6.63
CA ARG A 434 -8.63 3.59 -7.12
C ARG A 434 -7.27 4.11 -7.57
N ALA A 435 -6.13 3.58 -7.12
CA ALA A 435 -4.82 4.12 -7.48
C ALA A 435 -4.49 4.11 -8.98
N GLU A 436 -5.19 3.30 -9.78
CA GLU A 436 -5.05 3.24 -11.25
C GLU A 436 -5.07 4.62 -11.92
N HIS A 437 -5.96 5.53 -11.50
CA HIS A 437 -6.04 6.87 -12.11
C HIS A 437 -4.79 7.72 -11.88
N LEU A 438 -3.97 7.39 -10.88
CA LEU A 438 -2.74 8.11 -10.56
C LEU A 438 -1.63 7.82 -11.58
N PHE A 439 -1.75 6.70 -12.32
CA PHE A 439 -0.87 6.35 -13.44
C PHE A 439 -1.29 6.98 -14.77
N ARG A 440 -2.33 7.82 -14.77
CA ARG A 440 -2.71 8.69 -15.90
C ARG A 440 -2.79 7.97 -17.25
N GLY A 441 -3.30 6.74 -17.26
CA GLY A 441 -3.46 5.94 -18.50
C GLY A 441 -2.21 5.21 -18.99
N LEU A 442 -1.12 5.17 -18.20
CA LEU A 442 0.03 4.28 -18.44
C LEU A 442 -0.25 2.81 -18.08
N THR A 443 -1.46 2.51 -17.61
CA THR A 443 -2.03 1.19 -17.43
C THR A 443 -3.48 1.22 -17.90
N GLY A 444 -3.97 0.08 -18.38
CA GLY A 444 -5.38 -0.12 -18.71
C GLY A 444 -6.05 -1.24 -17.90
N THR A 445 -5.28 -2.02 -17.14
CA THR A 445 -5.80 -3.11 -16.32
C THR A 445 -5.50 -2.88 -14.84
N ASN A 446 -6.54 -2.68 -14.04
CA ASN A 446 -6.42 -2.54 -12.58
C ASN A 446 -5.69 -3.76 -11.96
N GLY A 447 -4.67 -3.51 -11.16
CA GLY A 447 -3.88 -4.57 -10.53
C GLY A 447 -2.68 -5.02 -11.35
N GLU A 448 -2.55 -4.61 -12.62
CA GLU A 448 -1.37 -4.99 -13.39
C GLU A 448 -0.11 -4.30 -12.85
N PRO A 449 1.01 -5.02 -12.67
CA PRO A 449 2.22 -4.47 -12.07
C PRO A 449 2.82 -3.35 -12.93
N MET A 450 3.17 -2.24 -12.28
CA MET A 450 3.91 -1.12 -12.88
C MET A 450 5.42 -1.19 -12.61
N THR A 451 5.89 -2.25 -11.95
CA THR A 451 7.31 -2.54 -11.80
C THR A 451 7.47 -4.05 -11.71
N PRO A 452 8.61 -4.62 -12.13
CA PRO A 452 8.90 -6.03 -11.91
C PRO A 452 9.12 -6.39 -10.42
N ARG A 453 9.06 -5.41 -9.50
CA ARG A 453 9.28 -5.57 -8.06
C ARG A 453 8.03 -5.36 -7.20
N GLU A 454 6.86 -5.17 -7.78
CA GLU A 454 5.64 -4.99 -7.01
C GLU A 454 5.27 -6.26 -6.23
N GLU A 455 5.33 -6.17 -4.89
CA GLU A 455 5.16 -7.27 -3.92
C GLU A 455 3.90 -8.13 -4.13
N ARG A 456 2.85 -7.56 -4.73
CA ARG A 456 1.52 -8.19 -4.88
C ARG A 456 1.21 -8.71 -6.28
N GLY A 457 2.07 -8.44 -7.25
CA GLY A 457 1.83 -8.81 -8.63
C GLY A 457 3.15 -9.05 -9.34
N PHE A 458 3.50 -10.32 -9.48
CA PHE A 458 4.62 -10.74 -10.32
C PHE A 458 4.06 -11.72 -11.33
N GLY A 459 3.89 -11.30 -12.59
CA GLY A 459 3.52 -12.15 -13.74
C GLY A 459 2.77 -13.46 -13.39
N GLN A 460 3.30 -14.59 -13.85
CA GLN A 460 2.82 -15.94 -13.48
C GLN A 460 3.39 -16.45 -12.13
N ALA A 461 4.40 -15.78 -11.57
CA ALA A 461 5.15 -16.24 -10.39
C ALA A 461 5.12 -15.20 -9.26
N SER A 462 4.09 -15.20 -8.41
CA SER A 462 3.98 -14.29 -7.27
C SER A 462 3.90 -15.00 -5.92
N LEU A 463 4.37 -14.34 -4.85
CA LEU A 463 4.16 -14.81 -3.47
C LEU A 463 2.69 -15.02 -3.14
N SER A 464 1.82 -14.18 -3.71
CA SER A 464 0.37 -14.30 -3.54
C SER A 464 -0.17 -15.55 -4.24
N THR A 465 0.33 -15.89 -5.43
CA THR A 465 -0.07 -17.11 -6.17
C THR A 465 0.21 -18.36 -5.36
N VAL A 466 1.36 -18.43 -4.67
CA VAL A 466 1.75 -19.58 -3.83
C VAL A 466 0.85 -19.74 -2.59
N ARG A 467 0.21 -18.67 -2.10
CA ARG A 467 -0.65 -18.71 -0.91
C ARG A 467 -2.01 -19.38 -1.15
N GLY A 468 -2.44 -19.50 -2.42
CA GLY A 468 -3.78 -19.94 -2.80
C GLY A 468 -4.89 -18.99 -2.29
N PRO A 469 -6.18 -19.31 -2.53
CA PRO A 469 -7.28 -18.44 -2.14
C PRO A 469 -7.36 -18.25 -0.62
N ILE A 470 -7.83 -17.08 -0.20
CA ILE A 470 -7.98 -16.70 1.20
C ILE A 470 -9.44 -16.33 1.46
N TRP A 471 -9.89 -16.42 2.71
CA TRP A 471 -11.28 -16.11 3.06
C TRP A 471 -11.42 -14.77 3.78
N ARG A 472 -12.54 -14.11 3.51
CA ARG A 472 -12.97 -12.86 4.13
C ARG A 472 -14.35 -13.05 4.77
N ILE A 473 -14.53 -12.52 5.97
CA ILE A 473 -15.81 -12.33 6.66
C ILE A 473 -16.01 -10.83 6.88
N THR A 474 -17.17 -10.29 6.53
CA THR A 474 -17.45 -8.85 6.63
C THR A 474 -18.94 -8.53 6.71
N PRO A 475 -19.40 -7.49 7.42
CA PRO A 475 -20.77 -7.02 7.28
C PRO A 475 -21.01 -6.42 5.89
N LEU A 476 -22.26 -6.43 5.43
CA LEU A 476 -22.67 -5.73 4.21
C LEU A 476 -23.39 -4.42 4.51
N PRO A 477 -23.28 -3.40 3.64
CA PRO A 477 -24.05 -2.18 3.75
C PRO A 477 -25.55 -2.48 3.80
N LEU A 478 -26.24 -1.83 4.74
CA LEU A 478 -27.66 -2.02 5.01
C LEU A 478 -28.42 -0.75 4.66
N THR A 479 -29.49 -0.90 3.87
CA THR A 479 -30.44 0.17 3.54
C THR A 479 -31.81 -0.44 3.24
N PRO A 480 -32.93 0.22 3.59
CA PRO A 480 -34.28 -0.29 3.28
C PRO A 480 -34.49 -0.61 1.79
N THR A 481 -33.82 0.11 0.89
CA THR A 481 -33.96 -0.07 -0.56
C THR A 481 -33.10 -1.19 -1.15
N GLY A 482 -32.18 -1.76 -0.36
CA GLY A 482 -31.16 -2.70 -0.84
C GLY A 482 -30.17 -2.11 -1.87
N ARG A 483 -30.16 -0.79 -2.08
CA ARG A 483 -29.31 -0.12 -3.08
C ARG A 483 -28.72 1.17 -2.53
N LEU A 484 -27.41 1.34 -2.70
CA LEU A 484 -26.67 2.55 -2.34
C LEU A 484 -25.75 2.97 -3.49
N PRO A 485 -25.45 4.27 -3.62
CA PRO A 485 -24.41 4.73 -4.53
C PRO A 485 -23.03 4.14 -4.17
N ILE A 486 -22.20 3.83 -5.17
CA ILE A 486 -20.84 3.28 -4.96
C ILE A 486 -19.97 4.21 -4.10
N ALA A 487 -20.14 5.53 -4.21
CA ALA A 487 -19.43 6.49 -3.37
C ALA A 487 -19.74 6.33 -1.86
N VAL A 488 -20.93 5.78 -1.55
CA VAL A 488 -21.44 5.59 -0.19
C VAL A 488 -21.07 4.20 0.34
N SER A 489 -21.35 3.13 -0.41
CA SER A 489 -21.16 1.73 0.02
C SER A 489 -19.82 1.10 -0.38
N GLY A 490 -19.10 1.71 -1.33
CA GLY A 490 -17.91 1.12 -1.96
C GLY A 490 -18.23 0.13 -3.08
N LYS A 491 -17.18 -0.34 -3.78
CA LYS A 491 -17.31 -1.24 -4.94
C LYS A 491 -17.41 -2.72 -4.55
N LYS A 492 -16.76 -3.13 -3.45
CA LYS A 492 -16.65 -4.55 -3.06
C LYS A 492 -17.91 -5.10 -2.36
N ASN A 493 -18.66 -4.25 -1.68
CA ASN A 493 -19.78 -4.68 -0.84
C ASN A 493 -21.10 -4.20 -1.43
N GLN A 494 -21.90 -5.15 -1.91
CA GLN A 494 -23.25 -4.87 -2.39
C GLN A 494 -24.17 -4.61 -1.19
N ALA A 495 -24.98 -3.55 -1.30
CA ALA A 495 -25.96 -3.22 -0.28
C ALA A 495 -27.08 -4.26 -0.19
N THR A 496 -27.64 -4.40 1.00
CA THR A 496 -28.69 -5.36 1.34
C THR A 496 -29.83 -4.66 2.06
N ASN A 497 -31.00 -5.28 2.08
CA ASN A 497 -32.20 -4.79 2.78
C ASN A 497 -32.45 -5.47 4.13
N THR A 498 -31.61 -6.43 4.50
CA THR A 498 -31.63 -7.14 5.78
C THR A 498 -30.21 -7.22 6.32
N PRO A 499 -30.00 -7.19 7.65
CA PRO A 499 -28.67 -7.29 8.24
C PRO A 499 -27.96 -8.56 7.75
N THR A 500 -26.78 -8.40 7.18
CA THR A 500 -26.14 -9.48 6.41
C THR A 500 -24.64 -9.51 6.62
N LEU A 501 -24.09 -10.71 6.73
CA LEU A 501 -22.67 -11.02 6.71
C LEU A 501 -22.29 -11.68 5.38
N LEU A 502 -21.21 -11.21 4.78
CA LEU A 502 -20.59 -11.81 3.61
C LEU A 502 -19.41 -12.67 4.05
N VAL A 503 -19.40 -13.94 3.61
CA VAL A 503 -18.27 -14.86 3.74
C VAL A 503 -17.84 -15.28 2.34
N GLU A 504 -16.67 -14.84 1.89
CA GLU A 504 -16.22 -15.05 0.52
C GLU A 504 -14.74 -15.40 0.40
N GLU A 505 -14.43 -16.13 -0.66
CA GLU A 505 -13.08 -16.40 -1.12
C GLU A 505 -12.55 -15.26 -1.99
N LEU A 506 -11.27 -14.94 -1.81
CA LEU A 506 -10.56 -13.92 -2.52
C LEU A 506 -9.25 -14.47 -3.10
N ASP A 507 -8.93 -14.01 -4.30
CA ASP A 507 -7.60 -14.11 -4.88
C ASP A 507 -6.64 -13.23 -4.06
N PRO A 508 -5.53 -13.75 -3.54
CA PRO A 508 -4.61 -12.99 -2.68
C PRO A 508 -3.80 -11.92 -3.43
N CYS A 509 -3.76 -11.91 -4.77
CA CYS A 509 -3.03 -10.90 -5.54
C CYS A 509 -3.80 -9.58 -5.57
N HIS A 510 -5.10 -9.67 -5.91
CA HIS A 510 -5.97 -8.50 -6.12
C HIS A 510 -7.05 -8.33 -5.05
N LEU A 511 -7.14 -9.28 -4.11
CA LEU A 511 -8.16 -9.32 -3.08
C LEU A 511 -9.57 -9.26 -3.69
N SER A 512 -9.78 -10.04 -4.76
CA SER A 512 -10.96 -10.04 -5.62
C SER A 512 -11.65 -11.40 -5.61
N PRO A 513 -12.99 -11.50 -5.72
CA PRO A 513 -13.71 -12.78 -5.78
C PRO A 513 -13.58 -13.48 -7.15
N VAL A 514 -12.48 -13.26 -7.86
CA VAL A 514 -12.15 -13.85 -9.15
C VAL A 514 -10.67 -14.21 -9.14
N MET A 515 -10.34 -15.47 -9.40
CA MET A 515 -8.94 -15.92 -9.50
C MET A 515 -8.27 -15.31 -10.71
N ARG A 516 -7.12 -14.65 -10.53
CA ARG A 516 -6.41 -14.00 -11.64
C ARG A 516 -5.96 -15.01 -12.70
N THR A 517 -5.46 -16.16 -12.27
CA THR A 517 -4.85 -17.17 -13.14
C THR A 517 -5.86 -17.91 -14.01
N THR A 518 -7.10 -18.06 -13.56
CA THR A 518 -8.13 -18.84 -14.26
C THR A 518 -9.31 -18.00 -14.74
N GLY A 519 -9.47 -16.78 -14.24
CA GLY A 519 -10.67 -15.95 -14.44
C GLY A 519 -11.93 -16.51 -13.78
N CYS A 520 -11.83 -17.61 -13.01
CA CYS A 520 -12.98 -18.24 -12.38
C CYS A 520 -13.45 -17.43 -11.18
N ARG A 521 -14.78 -17.31 -11.04
CA ARG A 521 -15.40 -16.72 -9.86
C ARG A 521 -15.19 -17.64 -8.65
N LEU A 522 -14.82 -17.03 -7.53
CA LEU A 522 -14.59 -17.69 -6.25
C LEU A 522 -15.87 -17.81 -5.43
N ARG A 523 -15.84 -18.68 -4.40
CA ARG A 523 -17.02 -19.00 -3.59
C ARG A 523 -17.46 -17.83 -2.73
N ARG A 524 -18.78 -17.72 -2.56
CA ARG A 524 -19.42 -16.64 -1.80
C ARG A 524 -20.66 -17.15 -1.09
N HIS A 525 -20.78 -16.80 0.18
CA HIS A 525 -21.92 -17.11 1.04
C HIS A 525 -22.41 -15.83 1.70
N VAL A 526 -23.73 -15.69 1.77
CA VAL A 526 -24.41 -14.51 2.33
C VAL A 526 -25.26 -15.01 3.48
N LEU A 527 -24.96 -14.56 4.69
CA LEU A 527 -25.59 -15.02 5.92
C LEU A 527 -26.45 -13.91 6.52
N THR A 528 -27.67 -14.22 6.92
CA THR A 528 -28.54 -13.26 7.60
C THR A 528 -28.14 -13.12 9.07
N LEU A 529 -28.06 -11.88 9.54
CA LEU A 529 -27.80 -11.52 10.93
C LEU A 529 -29.09 -11.05 11.62
N PRO A 530 -29.17 -11.14 12.96
CA PRO A 530 -30.22 -10.47 13.72
C PRO A 530 -30.25 -8.95 13.52
N ASP A 531 -31.43 -8.36 13.72
CA ASP A 531 -31.60 -6.91 13.71
C ASP A 531 -30.76 -6.24 14.81
N GLY A 532 -30.27 -5.02 14.53
CA GLY A 532 -29.43 -4.26 15.48
C GLY A 532 -27.97 -4.71 15.56
N TRP A 533 -27.57 -5.78 14.86
CA TRP A 533 -26.17 -6.23 14.84
C TRP A 533 -25.24 -5.40 13.96
N ILE A 534 -25.79 -4.65 12.99
CA ILE A 534 -25.05 -3.73 12.13
C ILE A 534 -25.51 -2.30 12.42
N GLU A 535 -24.56 -1.42 12.73
CA GLU A 535 -24.76 0.02 12.82
C GLU A 535 -24.25 0.73 11.56
N HIS A 536 -25.00 1.73 11.09
CA HIS A 536 -24.59 2.62 10.00
C HIS A 536 -24.18 3.97 10.57
N THR A 537 -22.96 4.41 10.23
CA THR A 537 -22.50 5.77 10.53
C THR A 537 -22.17 6.50 9.24
N THR A 538 -22.89 7.59 8.99
CA THR A 538 -22.64 8.46 7.83
C THR A 538 -21.33 9.23 7.98
N MET A 539 -20.72 9.66 6.88
CA MET A 539 -19.53 10.52 6.93
C MET A 539 -19.76 11.80 7.75
N ALA A 540 -20.95 12.40 7.70
CA ALA A 540 -21.27 13.59 8.49
C ALA A 540 -21.29 13.30 10.00
N ALA A 541 -21.92 12.19 10.41
CA ALA A 541 -21.92 11.75 11.79
C ALA A 541 -20.51 11.35 12.28
N GLY A 542 -19.75 10.64 11.43
CA GLY A 542 -18.36 10.28 11.72
C GLY A 542 -17.49 11.51 11.97
N ARG A 543 -17.65 12.57 11.18
CA ARG A 543 -16.94 13.85 11.39
C ARG A 543 -17.32 14.51 12.71
N ALA A 544 -18.61 14.59 13.01
CA ALA A 544 -19.07 15.15 14.28
C ALA A 544 -18.54 14.38 15.50
N ALA A 545 -18.28 13.08 15.34
CA ALA A 545 -17.70 12.21 16.36
C ALA A 545 -16.16 12.12 16.32
N PHE A 546 -15.48 12.92 15.49
CA PHE A 546 -14.04 12.89 15.29
C PHE A 546 -13.52 11.49 14.86
N ALA A 547 -14.25 10.77 14.01
CA ALA A 547 -13.94 9.39 13.63
C ALA A 547 -12.85 9.22 12.56
N LEU A 548 -12.11 10.28 12.23
CA LEU A 548 -10.98 10.25 11.31
C LEU A 548 -9.91 11.27 11.74
N PRO A 549 -8.61 10.98 11.54
CA PRO A 549 -7.54 11.88 11.92
C PRO A 549 -7.53 13.16 11.07
N GLY A 550 -7.03 14.24 11.65
CA GLY A 550 -6.86 15.53 10.99
C GLY A 550 -8.09 16.44 11.04
N LEU A 551 -9.07 16.15 11.88
CA LEU A 551 -10.13 17.11 12.16
C LEU A 551 -9.65 18.11 13.23
N PRO A 552 -9.67 19.43 12.95
CA PRO A 552 -9.27 20.41 13.95
C PRO A 552 -10.24 20.37 15.14
N ALA A 553 -9.70 20.40 16.36
CA ALA A 553 -10.51 20.65 17.55
C ALA A 553 -11.11 22.07 17.45
N ALA A 554 -12.37 22.20 17.84
CA ALA A 554 -13.11 23.47 17.82
C ALA A 554 -12.57 24.48 18.84
#